data_AF-A0A8J2U6D7-F1
#
_entry.id   AF-A0A8J2U6D7-F1
#
_cell.length_a   1.000
_cell.length_b   1.000
_cell.length_c   1.000
_cell.angle_alpha   90.00
_cell.angle_beta   90.00
_cell.angle_gamma   90.00
#
_symmetry.space_group_name_H-M   'P 1'
#
loop_
_entity.id
_entity.type
_entity.pdbx_description
1 polymer ?
#
loop_
_entity_poly.entity_id
_entity_poly.type
_entity_poly.pdbx_seq_one_letter_code
_entity_poly.pdbx_strand_id
1 'polypeptide(L)'
;MEQMDELSFTFFKLFSRMEYALKAASFNNGDGNANANWTAFAGHIDAAFQALDDSSLKEAIEYILKNPPKKQVIKDGLINWSSVEPSHQNTTDLLILYIRRVRNNLFHGGKFNEHWFDPERSEELISSSICVLESALPLSQDVQDAYDG
;
A
#
# COMPACT_ATOMS: atom_id res chain seq x y z
N MET A 1 -21.96 -0.26 -4.66
CA MET A 1 -21.23 -1.13 -5.60
C MET A 1 -20.39 -0.27 -6.55
N GLU A 2 -20.99 0.71 -7.23
CA GLU A 2 -20.26 1.70 -8.05
C GLU A 2 -19.15 2.44 -7.28
N GLN A 3 -19.44 2.94 -6.06
CA GLN A 3 -18.45 3.64 -5.23
C GLN A 3 -17.21 2.80 -4.87
N MET A 4 -17.40 1.52 -4.51
CA MET A 4 -16.29 0.62 -4.18
C MET A 4 -15.45 0.29 -5.41
N ASP A 5 -16.08 0.12 -6.57
CA ASP A 5 -15.38 -0.14 -7.82
C ASP A 5 -14.57 1.09 -8.28
N GLU A 6 -15.12 2.29 -8.14
CA GLU A 6 -14.41 3.56 -8.41
C GLU A 6 -13.23 3.77 -7.47
N LEU A 7 -13.42 3.51 -6.17
CA LEU A 7 -12.37 3.61 -5.17
C LEU A 7 -11.25 2.58 -5.44
N SER A 8 -11.65 1.35 -5.75
CA SER A 8 -10.73 0.27 -6.13
C SER A 8 -9.94 0.61 -7.40
N PHE A 9 -10.58 1.22 -8.39
CA PHE A 9 -9.93 1.67 -9.62
C PHE A 9 -8.96 2.82 -9.37
N THR A 10 -9.35 3.79 -8.54
CA THR A 10 -8.50 4.91 -8.12
C THR A 10 -7.23 4.39 -7.44
N PHE A 11 -7.40 3.51 -6.45
CA PHE A 11 -6.27 2.90 -5.75
C PHE A 11 -5.40 2.06 -6.70
N PHE A 12 -6.01 1.27 -7.58
CA PHE A 12 -5.28 0.47 -8.57
C PHE A 12 -4.40 1.35 -9.47
N LYS A 13 -4.97 2.42 -10.01
CA LYS A 13 -4.28 3.34 -10.91
C LYS A 13 -3.12 4.02 -10.20
N LEU A 14 -3.38 4.60 -9.01
CA LEU A 14 -2.38 5.26 -8.19
C LEU A 14 -1.24 4.30 -7.83
N PHE A 15 -1.56 3.14 -7.24
CA PHE A 15 -0.56 2.14 -6.84
C PHE A 15 0.27 1.67 -8.02
N SER A 16 -0.37 1.32 -9.14
CA SER A 16 0.33 0.78 -10.32
C SER A 16 1.24 1.81 -10.97
N ARG A 17 0.81 3.09 -11.01
CA ARG A 17 1.65 4.17 -11.53
C ARG A 17 2.81 4.50 -10.60
N MET A 18 2.58 4.55 -9.30
CA MET A 18 3.64 4.73 -8.32
C MET A 18 4.64 3.57 -8.35
N GLU A 19 4.18 2.32 -8.49
CA GLU A 19 5.09 1.17 -8.63
C GLU A 19 6.04 1.33 -9.82
N TYR A 20 5.52 1.78 -10.97
CA TYR A 20 6.36 2.11 -12.13
C TYR A 20 7.34 3.25 -11.82
N ALA A 21 6.83 4.35 -11.28
CA ALA A 21 7.62 5.54 -10.98
C ALA A 21 8.80 5.22 -10.04
N LEU A 22 8.56 4.41 -9.00
CA LEU A 22 9.63 3.95 -8.10
C LEU A 22 10.74 3.21 -8.85
N LYS A 23 10.38 2.30 -9.77
CA LYS A 23 11.38 1.56 -10.56
C LYS A 23 12.23 2.48 -11.42
N ALA A 24 11.59 3.47 -12.05
CA ALA A 24 12.23 4.46 -12.91
C ALA A 24 13.10 5.44 -12.12
N ALA A 25 12.70 5.79 -10.90
CA ALA A 25 13.39 6.71 -9.99
C ALA A 25 14.44 6.01 -9.10
N SER A 26 15.08 4.95 -9.59
CA SER A 26 16.13 4.19 -8.89
C SER A 26 15.73 3.46 -7.59
N PHE A 27 14.46 3.49 -7.18
CA PHE A 27 13.92 2.61 -6.12
C PHE A 27 13.60 1.23 -6.71
N ASN A 28 14.66 0.52 -7.13
CA ASN A 28 14.61 -0.85 -7.64
C ASN A 28 15.69 -1.73 -6.96
N ASN A 29 15.84 -2.97 -7.42
CA ASN A 29 16.77 -3.94 -6.83
C ASN A 29 18.04 -4.17 -7.68
N GLY A 30 18.37 -3.24 -8.59
CA GLY A 30 19.48 -3.39 -9.54
C GLY A 30 19.18 -4.33 -10.70
N ASP A 31 20.24 -4.89 -11.29
CA ASP A 31 20.16 -5.75 -12.48
C ASP A 31 19.30 -7.00 -12.23
N GLY A 32 18.40 -7.30 -13.18
CA GLY A 32 17.51 -8.46 -13.13
C GLY A 32 16.03 -8.06 -13.29
N ASN A 33 15.16 -8.69 -12.50
CA ASN A 33 13.72 -8.41 -12.56
C ASN A 33 13.41 -6.99 -12.08
N ALA A 34 12.71 -6.22 -12.91
CA ALA A 34 12.30 -4.84 -12.61
C ALA A 34 11.19 -4.81 -11.53
N ASN A 35 11.61 -4.89 -10.27
CA ASN A 35 10.76 -4.81 -9.09
C ASN A 35 10.94 -3.46 -8.40
N ALA A 36 9.84 -2.85 -7.97
CA ALA A 36 9.89 -1.66 -7.12
C ALA A 36 10.41 -2.02 -5.74
N ASN A 37 11.38 -1.24 -5.26
CA ASN A 37 11.93 -1.35 -3.92
C ASN A 37 11.23 -0.36 -2.98
N TRP A 38 10.00 -0.71 -2.62
CA TRP A 38 9.14 0.05 -1.72
C TRP A 38 9.78 0.34 -0.35
N THR A 39 10.59 -0.59 0.18
CA THR A 39 11.28 -0.43 1.46
C THR A 39 12.39 0.63 1.37
N ALA A 40 13.16 0.65 0.28
CA ALA A 40 14.16 1.70 0.06
C ALA A 40 13.50 3.08 -0.07
N PHE A 41 12.38 3.16 -0.78
CA PHE A 41 11.58 4.40 -0.87
C PHE A 41 11.08 4.84 0.50
N ALA A 42 10.46 3.92 1.27
CA ALA A 42 9.98 4.20 2.62
C ALA A 42 11.09 4.75 3.53
N GLY A 43 12.27 4.13 3.50
CA GLY A 43 13.44 4.60 4.24
C GLY A 43 13.92 6.00 3.80
N HIS A 44 13.85 6.29 2.50
CA HIS A 44 14.24 7.59 1.96
C HIS A 44 13.32 8.72 2.41
N ILE A 45 12.00 8.50 2.43
CA ILE A 45 11.02 9.55 2.75
C ILE A 45 10.65 9.62 4.24
N ASP A 46 11.03 8.63 5.07
CA ASP A 46 10.52 8.45 6.44
C ASP A 46 10.51 9.74 7.26
N ALA A 47 11.64 10.43 7.37
CA ALA A 47 11.74 11.65 8.17
C ALA A 47 10.82 12.77 7.68
N ALA A 48 10.70 12.95 6.36
CA ALA A 48 9.81 13.96 5.77
C ALA A 48 8.34 13.57 5.92
N PHE A 49 8.04 12.29 5.73
CA PHE A 49 6.68 11.74 5.86
C PHE A 49 6.16 11.86 7.29
N GLN A 50 6.98 11.54 8.30
CA GLN A 50 6.62 11.70 9.72
C GLN A 50 6.49 13.17 10.15
N ALA A 51 7.06 14.11 9.41
CA ALA A 51 6.96 15.54 9.67
C ALA A 51 5.72 16.20 9.05
N LEU A 52 4.94 15.48 8.24
CA LEU A 52 3.70 16.00 7.65
C LEU A 52 2.66 16.28 8.73
N ASP A 53 2.14 17.51 8.74
CA ASP A 53 1.10 17.96 9.65
C ASP A 53 -0.26 18.04 8.95
N ASP A 54 -0.78 16.88 8.55
CA ASP A 54 -2.10 16.75 7.92
C ASP A 54 -2.99 15.83 8.78
N SER A 55 -4.18 16.30 9.16
CA SER A 55 -5.09 15.56 10.03
C SER A 55 -5.66 14.32 9.36
N SER A 56 -6.01 14.41 8.08
CA SER A 56 -6.58 13.29 7.32
C SER A 56 -5.53 12.19 7.11
N LEU A 57 -4.27 12.56 6.85
CA LEU A 57 -3.16 11.61 6.79
C LEU A 57 -2.95 10.91 8.13
N LYS A 58 -2.98 11.65 9.25
CA LYS A 58 -2.82 11.04 10.59
C LYS A 58 -3.94 10.05 10.89
N GLU A 59 -5.18 10.38 10.56
CA GLU A 59 -6.34 9.48 10.71
C GLU A 59 -6.17 8.22 9.84
N ALA A 60 -5.76 8.37 8.57
CA ALA A 60 -5.51 7.24 7.67
C ALA A 60 -4.40 6.31 8.18
N ILE A 61 -3.29 6.88 8.66
CA ILE A 61 -2.18 6.13 9.26
C ILE A 61 -2.68 5.36 10.49
N GLU A 62 -3.37 6.04 11.41
CA GLU A 62 -3.90 5.44 12.62
C GLU A 62 -4.88 4.29 12.31
N TYR A 63 -5.75 4.48 11.32
CA TYR A 63 -6.69 3.47 10.89
C TYR A 63 -5.99 2.20 10.39
N ILE A 64 -5.00 2.33 9.49
CA ILE A 64 -4.27 1.19 8.93
C ILE A 64 -3.50 0.44 10.03
N LEU A 65 -2.85 1.16 10.94
CA LEU A 65 -2.08 0.55 12.03
C LEU A 65 -2.97 -0.18 13.04
N LYS A 66 -4.17 0.35 13.33
CA LYS A 66 -5.15 -0.31 14.21
C LYS A 66 -5.87 -1.48 13.54
N ASN A 67 -6.02 -1.46 12.21
CA ASN A 67 -6.80 -2.44 11.46
C ASN A 67 -5.98 -3.20 10.39
N PRO A 68 -4.78 -3.73 10.72
CA PRO A 68 -3.80 -4.15 9.72
C PRO A 68 -4.35 -5.22 8.76
N PRO A 69 -4.06 -5.12 7.45
CA PRO A 69 -4.47 -6.10 6.47
C PRO A 69 -3.74 -7.44 6.70
N LYS A 70 -4.50 -8.53 6.60
CA LYS A 70 -3.94 -9.89 6.66
C LYS A 70 -3.09 -10.15 5.42
N LYS A 71 -2.10 -11.03 5.58
CA LYS A 71 -1.28 -11.56 4.49
C LYS A 71 -1.88 -12.88 3.99
N GLN A 72 -2.09 -12.99 2.68
CA GLN A 72 -2.40 -14.27 2.05
C GLN A 72 -1.17 -15.18 2.09
N VAL A 73 -1.35 -16.42 2.55
CA VAL A 73 -0.29 -17.42 2.67
C VAL A 73 -0.80 -18.78 2.18
N ILE A 74 0.10 -19.68 1.81
CA ILE A 74 -0.24 -21.09 1.59
C ILE A 74 0.09 -21.87 2.85
N LYS A 75 -0.90 -22.56 3.41
CA LYS A 75 -0.75 -23.46 4.55
C LYS A 75 -1.39 -24.79 4.20
N ASP A 76 -0.62 -25.88 4.30
CA ASP A 76 -1.07 -27.24 3.98
C ASP A 76 -1.67 -27.36 2.56
N GLY A 77 -1.06 -26.66 1.58
CA GLY A 77 -1.50 -26.66 0.18
C GLY A 77 -2.74 -25.78 -0.12
N LEU A 78 -3.29 -25.09 0.90
CA LEU A 78 -4.49 -24.27 0.77
C LEU A 78 -4.20 -22.79 1.02
N ILE A 79 -4.98 -21.91 0.38
CA ILE A 79 -4.96 -20.47 0.67
C ILE A 79 -5.45 -20.24 2.10
N ASN A 80 -4.67 -19.51 2.86
CA ASN A 80 -4.94 -19.13 4.23
C ASN A 80 -4.56 -17.65 4.47
N TRP A 81 -4.90 -17.13 5.65
CA TRP A 81 -4.72 -15.74 6.01
C TRP A 81 -3.97 -15.61 7.33
N SER A 82 -2.87 -14.85 7.32
CA SER A 82 -2.03 -14.63 8.49
C SER A 82 -2.12 -13.18 8.96
N SER A 83 -2.27 -12.99 10.28
CA SER A 83 -2.24 -11.68 10.95
C SER A 83 -0.83 -11.27 11.40
N VAL A 84 0.21 -11.97 10.95
CA VAL A 84 1.60 -11.66 11.36
C VAL A 84 2.01 -10.29 10.79
N GLU A 85 2.49 -9.42 11.68
CA GLU A 85 3.14 -8.16 11.33
C GLU A 85 4.38 -8.43 10.46
N PRO A 86 4.56 -7.75 9.32
CA PRO A 86 5.78 -7.94 8.53
C PRO A 86 6.99 -7.35 9.27
N SER A 87 8.18 -7.92 9.06
CA SER A 87 9.41 -7.24 9.45
C SER A 87 9.55 -5.95 8.63
N HIS A 88 9.88 -4.84 9.30
CA HIS A 88 9.98 -3.50 8.73
C HIS A 88 11.20 -2.77 9.29
N GLN A 89 11.64 -1.72 8.59
CA GLN A 89 12.78 -0.88 9.01
C GLN A 89 12.36 0.34 9.85
N ASN A 90 11.17 0.87 9.60
CA ASN A 90 10.56 2.01 10.27
C ASN A 90 9.04 2.00 10.07
N THR A 91 8.34 2.96 10.69
CA THR A 91 6.88 3.07 10.64
C THR A 91 6.37 3.27 9.21
N THR A 92 7.08 4.05 8.38
CA THR A 92 6.69 4.31 6.98
C THR A 92 6.79 3.04 6.13
N ASP A 93 7.81 2.20 6.34
CA ASP A 93 7.98 0.91 5.68
C ASP A 93 6.88 -0.08 6.11
N LEU A 94 6.56 -0.13 7.41
CA LEU A 94 5.42 -0.93 7.90
C LEU A 94 4.11 -0.54 7.22
N LEU A 95 3.84 0.77 7.13
CA LEU A 95 2.63 1.30 6.51
C LEU A 95 2.54 0.92 5.02
N ILE A 96 3.63 1.11 4.27
CA ILE A 96 3.69 0.74 2.85
C ILE A 96 3.57 -0.78 2.67
N LEU A 97 4.15 -1.60 3.55
CA LEU A 97 3.98 -3.05 3.55
C LEU A 97 2.51 -3.46 3.77
N TYR A 98 1.79 -2.75 4.64
CA TYR A 98 0.36 -2.94 4.81
C TYR A 98 -0.44 -2.52 3.57
N ILE A 99 -0.15 -1.38 2.96
CA ILE A 99 -0.81 -0.94 1.71
C ILE A 99 -0.61 -1.97 0.58
N ARG A 100 0.58 -2.55 0.47
CA ARG A 100 0.85 -3.65 -0.48
C ARG A 100 0.00 -4.90 -0.20
N ARG A 101 -0.29 -5.20 1.07
CA ARG A 101 -1.26 -6.25 1.43
C ARG A 101 -2.69 -5.84 1.07
N VAL A 102 -3.11 -4.59 1.28
CA VAL A 102 -4.42 -4.08 0.81
C VAL A 102 -4.56 -4.31 -0.69
N ARG A 103 -3.55 -3.92 -1.48
CA ARG A 103 -3.50 -4.17 -2.93
C ARG A 103 -3.62 -5.66 -3.24
N ASN A 104 -2.87 -6.53 -2.57
CA ASN A 104 -2.97 -7.96 -2.83
C ASN A 104 -4.35 -8.53 -2.47
N ASN A 105 -4.94 -8.05 -1.37
CA ASN A 105 -6.25 -8.50 -0.91
C ASN A 105 -7.37 -8.03 -1.82
N LEU A 106 -7.25 -6.83 -2.42
CA LEU A 106 -8.21 -6.30 -3.37
C LEU A 106 -8.35 -7.19 -4.63
N PHE A 107 -7.24 -7.72 -5.15
CA PHE A 107 -7.23 -8.50 -6.41
C PHE A 107 -7.18 -10.01 -6.24
N HIS A 108 -6.73 -10.51 -5.09
CA HIS A 108 -6.51 -11.93 -4.84
C HIS A 108 -7.22 -12.45 -3.58
N GLY A 109 -7.89 -11.56 -2.82
CA GLY A 109 -8.65 -11.91 -1.62
C GLY A 109 -10.04 -12.39 -1.98
N GLY A 110 -10.17 -13.71 -2.12
CA GLY A 110 -11.39 -14.45 -2.45
C GLY A 110 -12.70 -13.75 -2.09
N LYS A 111 -13.34 -13.14 -3.09
CA LYS A 111 -14.72 -12.63 -3.08
C LYS A 111 -15.79 -13.70 -2.74
N PHE A 112 -15.41 -14.93 -2.39
CA PHE A 112 -16.28 -16.11 -2.49
C PHE A 112 -16.31 -17.06 -1.28
N ASN A 113 -15.62 -16.77 -0.18
CA ASN A 113 -15.79 -17.55 1.04
C ASN A 113 -16.57 -16.70 2.06
N GLU A 114 -17.81 -17.10 2.30
CA GLU A 114 -18.97 -16.46 2.96
C GLU A 114 -18.77 -15.82 4.36
N HIS A 115 -17.53 -15.65 4.82
CA HIS A 115 -17.22 -15.22 6.19
C HIS A 115 -16.28 -14.01 6.29
N TRP A 116 -15.87 -13.39 5.17
CA TRP A 116 -14.75 -12.45 5.23
C TRP A 116 -14.87 -11.13 4.46
N PHE A 117 -15.96 -10.89 3.73
CA PHE A 117 -16.16 -9.60 3.08
C PHE A 117 -16.83 -8.64 4.08
N ASP A 118 -16.01 -7.89 4.81
CA ASP A 118 -16.44 -6.67 5.51
C ASP A 118 -16.22 -5.49 4.54
N PRO A 119 -17.29 -5.03 3.84
CA PRO A 119 -17.16 -4.00 2.82
C PRO A 119 -16.69 -2.68 3.40
N GLU A 120 -17.18 -2.30 4.59
CA GLU A 120 -16.87 -1.04 5.24
C GLU A 120 -15.38 -0.99 5.62
N ARG A 121 -14.87 -2.06 6.23
CA ARG A 121 -13.44 -2.17 6.52
C ARG A 121 -12.59 -2.14 5.25
N SER A 122 -13.06 -2.74 4.17
CA SER A 122 -12.33 -2.76 2.91
C SER A 122 -12.27 -1.37 2.28
N GLU A 123 -13.38 -0.63 2.33
CA GLU A 123 -13.46 0.75 1.83
C GLU A 123 -12.47 1.66 2.56
N GLU A 124 -12.50 1.61 3.89
CA GLU A 124 -11.67 2.48 4.73
C GLU A 124 -10.18 2.15 4.62
N LEU A 125 -9.81 0.87 4.47
CA LEU A 125 -8.43 0.49 4.18
C LEU A 125 -7.96 1.01 2.82
N ILE A 126 -8.82 1.00 1.80
CA ILE A 126 -8.47 1.48 0.46
C ILE A 126 -8.36 3.01 0.45
N SER A 127 -9.32 3.73 1.02
CA SER A 127 -9.29 5.20 1.12
C SER A 127 -8.08 5.68 1.90
N SER A 128 -7.80 5.07 3.06
CA SER A 128 -6.60 5.36 3.86
C SER A 128 -5.32 5.07 3.08
N SER A 129 -5.29 3.98 2.29
CA SER A 129 -4.14 3.65 1.45
C SER A 129 -3.91 4.69 0.34
N ILE A 130 -4.98 5.19 -0.28
CA ILE A 130 -4.89 6.28 -1.27
C ILE A 130 -4.29 7.52 -0.62
N CYS A 131 -4.85 7.97 0.50
CA CYS A 131 -4.40 9.17 1.21
C CYS A 131 -2.90 9.11 1.56
N VAL A 132 -2.44 7.96 2.07
CA VAL A 132 -1.03 7.74 2.38
C VAL A 132 -0.15 7.79 1.13
N LEU A 133 -0.54 7.12 0.03
CA LEU A 133 0.26 7.10 -1.19
C LEU A 133 0.32 8.48 -1.86
N GLU A 134 -0.78 9.22 -1.88
CA GLU A 134 -0.84 10.60 -2.41
C GLU A 134 0.04 11.55 -1.59
N SER A 135 0.08 11.37 -0.26
CA SER A 135 0.93 12.17 0.63
C SER A 135 2.41 11.79 0.52
N ALA A 136 2.72 10.52 0.24
CA ALA A 136 4.09 10.02 0.10
C ALA A 136 4.71 10.36 -1.27
N LEU A 137 3.90 10.36 -2.35
CA LEU A 137 4.34 10.58 -3.72
C LEU A 137 5.21 11.85 -3.91
N PRO A 138 4.79 13.05 -3.46
CA PRO A 138 5.55 14.28 -3.68
C PRO A 138 6.82 14.40 -2.83
N LEU A 139 7.08 13.47 -1.90
CA LEU A 139 8.26 13.52 -1.01
C LEU A 139 9.55 13.10 -1.71
N SER A 140 9.48 12.61 -2.95
CA SER A 140 10.64 12.34 -3.79
C SER A 140 10.39 12.91 -5.17
N GLN A 141 11.11 13.99 -5.53
CA GLN A 141 10.92 14.66 -6.81
C GLN A 141 11.11 13.70 -8.01
N ASP A 142 12.12 12.84 -7.97
CA ASP A 142 12.38 11.87 -9.05
C ASP A 142 11.21 10.88 -9.24
N VAL A 143 10.51 10.54 -8.16
CA VAL A 143 9.34 9.64 -8.20
C VAL A 143 8.13 10.39 -8.73
N GLN A 144 7.92 11.63 -8.28
CA GLN A 144 6.86 12.50 -8.79
C GLN A 144 7.01 12.72 -10.30
N ASP A 145 8.21 13.09 -10.77
CA ASP A 145 8.48 13.32 -12.19
C ASP A 145 8.25 12.06 -13.03
N ALA A 146 8.66 10.88 -12.53
CA ALA A 146 8.43 9.60 -13.19
C ALA A 146 6.97 9.13 -13.15
N TYR A 147 6.17 9.63 -12.21
CA TYR A 147 4.74 9.35 -12.10
C TYR A 147 3.92 10.19 -13.09
N ASP A 148 4.32 11.45 -13.30
CA ASP A 148 3.62 12.43 -14.14
C ASP A 148 3.98 12.30 -15.64
N GLY A 149 5.13 11.72 -15.97
CA GLY A 149 5.62 11.46 -17.34
C GLY A 149 4.97 10.26 -18.04
#